data_AF-A0AAU3PAR6-F1
#
_entry.id   AF-A0AAU3PAR6-F1
#
_cell.length_a   1.000
_cell.length_b   1.000
_cell.length_c   1.000
_cell.angle_alpha   90.00
_cell.angle_beta   90.00
_cell.angle_gamma   90.00
#
_symmetry.space_group_name_H-M   'P 1'
#
loop_
_entity.id
_entity.type
_entity.pdbx_description
1 polymer ?
#
loop_
_entity_poly.entity_id
_entity_poly.type
_entity_poly.pdbx_seq_one_letter_code
_entity_poly.pdbx_strand_id
1 'polypeptide(L)'
;MRETPRPQGTVGETGTEPPQPRPGRALAHTPGASGSGTPHRSDGRPPQTPRGVRQTGQIGRLGTTPPVPGRPAIFRWAAVLSALLFLFLTWQIAAGGALRRGDERLGDAIGTSRLPQWAAELLADLGNITVALPVLAAVLGYAAWRARRDGVPRWWTRPVTAALTMTAVPLLVVPIKETVARTGPAVMGPGTGFYPSGHATTAAVAYGACLLLLLPYVRGAYVRRELVIGYTVLNAAVGLGLVRRGYHWPLDVVGGWCLSVVLLYVMCAVWAGRAPRG
;
A
#
# COMPACT_ATOMS: atom_id res chain seq x y z
N MET A 1 -15.80 -66.55 -50.32
CA MET A 1 -14.49 -65.86 -50.34
C MET A 1 -13.72 -66.42 -49.15
N ARG A 2 -12.65 -67.24 -49.29
CA ARG A 2 -11.45 -67.12 -50.15
C ARG A 2 -10.88 -65.69 -50.02
N GLU A 3 -9.66 -65.46 -49.52
CA GLU A 3 -8.43 -66.26 -49.73
C GLU A 3 -7.58 -66.54 -48.47
N THR A 4 -6.53 -67.32 -48.69
CA THR A 4 -5.48 -67.87 -47.79
C THR A 4 -4.09 -67.42 -48.34
N PRO A 5 -2.91 -67.82 -47.83
CA PRO A 5 -2.39 -67.85 -46.44
C PRO A 5 -0.87 -67.48 -46.29
N ARG A 6 -0.37 -67.36 -45.03
CA ARG A 6 0.98 -67.86 -44.55
C ARG A 6 2.29 -67.24 -45.14
N PRO A 7 3.52 -67.68 -44.74
CA PRO A 7 4.05 -68.23 -43.45
C PRO A 7 5.45 -67.65 -43.03
N GLN A 8 6.13 -68.34 -42.10
CA GLN A 8 7.56 -68.27 -41.67
C GLN A 8 7.90 -67.22 -40.61
N GLY A 9 8.70 -67.51 -39.57
CA GLY A 9 9.30 -68.79 -39.12
C GLY A 9 10.31 -68.54 -37.98
N THR A 10 10.03 -68.97 -36.75
CA THR A 10 10.57 -70.16 -36.05
C THR A 10 11.96 -70.05 -35.40
N VAL A 11 11.99 -70.44 -34.11
CA VAL A 11 13.13 -70.94 -33.31
C VAL A 11 14.16 -69.89 -32.81
N GLY A 12 14.57 -69.87 -31.54
CA GLY A 12 14.29 -70.85 -30.47
C GLY A 12 14.51 -70.35 -29.03
N GLU A 13 14.19 -71.25 -28.11
CA GLU A 13 14.38 -71.18 -26.65
C GLU A 13 15.89 -71.06 -26.32
N THR A 14 16.34 -70.58 -25.15
CA THR A 14 16.05 -71.06 -23.79
C THR A 14 16.17 -69.94 -22.74
N GLY A 15 15.31 -69.94 -21.72
CA GLY A 15 15.40 -69.01 -20.60
C GLY A 15 15.88 -69.65 -19.29
N THR A 16 16.49 -68.84 -18.41
CA THR A 16 16.57 -69.07 -16.96
C THR A 16 16.84 -67.75 -16.21
N GLU A 17 15.83 -67.33 -15.44
CA GLU A 17 15.82 -66.64 -14.12
C GLU A 17 16.72 -65.40 -13.79
N PRO A 18 16.17 -64.34 -13.15
CA PRO A 18 16.92 -63.20 -12.57
C PRO A 18 17.11 -63.40 -11.03
N PRO A 19 17.44 -62.38 -10.18
CA PRO A 19 18.06 -61.07 -10.37
C PRO A 19 19.35 -60.88 -9.52
N GLN A 20 20.06 -59.74 -9.61
CA GLN A 20 20.30 -58.82 -8.46
C GLN A 20 21.16 -57.57 -8.79
N PRO A 21 21.02 -56.48 -8.01
CA PRO A 21 21.75 -55.22 -8.20
C PRO A 21 23.16 -55.23 -7.57
N ARG A 22 24.06 -54.36 -8.06
CA ARG A 22 25.41 -54.18 -7.51
C ARG A 22 25.49 -53.02 -6.51
N PRO A 23 25.82 -53.26 -5.22
CA PRO A 23 26.21 -52.21 -4.28
C PRO A 23 27.73 -52.08 -4.19
N GLY A 24 28.27 -50.89 -4.44
CA GLY A 24 29.67 -50.56 -4.13
C GLY A 24 29.82 -50.07 -2.69
N ARG A 25 30.52 -50.83 -1.84
CA ARG A 25 30.81 -50.45 -0.45
C ARG A 25 32.30 -50.64 -0.15
N ALA A 26 32.93 -49.63 0.43
CA ALA A 26 34.16 -49.75 1.22
C ALA A 26 34.09 -48.72 2.36
N LEU A 27 34.33 -49.15 3.60
CA LEU A 27 34.19 -48.37 4.84
C LEU A 27 35.19 -48.89 5.89
N ALA A 28 35.44 -48.05 6.92
CA ALA A 28 36.34 -48.25 8.07
C ALA A 28 37.85 -48.15 7.73
N HIS A 29 38.77 -47.69 8.60
CA HIS A 29 38.80 -47.46 10.07
C HIS A 29 39.59 -46.15 10.37
N THR A 30 39.66 -45.47 11.54
CA THR A 30 38.92 -45.37 12.83
C THR A 30 39.39 -44.07 13.55
N PRO A 31 38.66 -43.49 14.53
CA PRO A 31 39.09 -42.27 15.24
C PRO A 31 40.00 -42.55 16.45
N GLY A 32 40.96 -41.64 16.70
CA GLY A 32 41.57 -41.39 18.02
C GLY A 32 42.91 -42.07 18.33
N ALA A 33 43.97 -41.26 18.43
CA ALA A 33 45.14 -41.55 19.26
C ALA A 33 45.82 -40.23 19.68
N SER A 34 45.98 -40.03 20.98
CA SER A 34 46.71 -38.91 21.59
C SER A 34 48.21 -39.19 21.61
N GLY A 35 49.04 -38.27 21.09
CA GLY A 35 50.50 -38.38 21.14
C GLY A 35 51.16 -37.03 21.36
N SER A 36 52.00 -36.92 22.39
CA SER A 36 52.74 -35.70 22.73
C SER A 36 54.01 -35.56 21.87
N GLY A 37 54.12 -34.46 21.13
CA GLY A 37 55.34 -34.08 20.41
C GLY A 37 55.45 -32.56 20.34
N THR A 38 56.52 -32.00 20.88
CA THR A 38 56.78 -30.55 20.86
C THR A 38 57.12 -30.06 19.44
N PRO A 39 56.57 -28.92 18.99
CA PRO A 39 56.82 -28.42 17.64
C PRO A 39 58.12 -27.65 17.56
N HIS A 40 58.95 -27.94 16.55
CA HIS A 40 60.10 -27.09 16.25
C HIS A 40 60.27 -26.81 14.76
N ARG A 41 60.43 -25.50 14.49
CA ARG A 41 61.01 -24.88 13.28
C ARG A 41 60.12 -24.58 12.07
N SER A 42 59.46 -23.43 12.16
CA SER A 42 59.62 -22.31 11.21
C SER A 42 59.27 -22.49 9.73
N ASP A 43 58.01 -22.22 9.38
CA ASP A 43 57.63 -21.67 8.07
C ASP A 43 56.97 -20.29 8.23
N GLY A 44 57.79 -19.25 8.26
CA GLY A 44 57.35 -17.86 8.35
C GLY A 44 56.98 -17.28 6.99
N ARG A 45 55.77 -17.54 6.49
CA ARG A 45 55.18 -16.81 5.35
C ARG A 45 53.75 -16.36 5.64
N PRO A 46 53.44 -15.05 5.64
CA PRO A 46 52.07 -14.59 5.69
C PRO A 46 51.36 -14.90 4.35
N PRO A 47 50.09 -15.35 4.35
CA PRO A 47 49.36 -15.59 3.12
C PRO A 47 49.06 -14.27 2.38
N GLN A 48 49.71 -14.07 1.22
CA GLN A 48 49.54 -12.89 0.35
C GLN A 48 48.21 -12.89 -0.43
N THR A 49 47.08 -13.17 0.22
CA THR A 49 45.76 -12.86 -0.34
C THR A 49 44.87 -12.20 0.71
N PRO A 50 44.56 -10.90 0.58
CA PRO A 50 43.52 -10.30 1.39
C PRO A 50 42.17 -10.80 0.89
N ARG A 51 41.68 -11.93 1.45
CA ARG A 51 40.24 -12.21 1.49
C ARG A 51 39.58 -11.25 2.48
N GLY A 52 39.59 -9.96 2.12
CA GLY A 52 38.81 -8.95 2.79
C GLY A 52 37.34 -9.35 2.78
N VAL A 53 36.67 -9.13 3.91
CA VAL A 53 35.23 -9.28 4.04
C VAL A 53 34.55 -8.54 2.89
N ARG A 54 33.70 -9.22 2.12
CA ARG A 54 32.86 -8.55 1.11
C ARG A 54 31.79 -7.74 1.83
N GLN A 55 32.16 -6.55 2.29
CA GLN A 55 31.21 -5.48 2.53
C GLN A 55 30.52 -5.17 1.21
N THR A 56 29.25 -5.55 1.07
CA THR A 56 28.40 -5.06 -0.03
C THR A 56 27.98 -3.62 0.28
N GLY A 57 28.98 -2.74 0.31
CA GLY A 57 28.85 -1.30 0.44
C GLY A 57 28.43 -0.66 -0.88
N GLN A 58 27.48 0.26 -0.76
CA GLN A 58 26.93 1.19 -1.74
C GLN A 58 27.78 1.59 -2.98
N ILE A 59 27.04 1.65 -4.10
CA ILE A 59 27.15 2.59 -5.23
C ILE A 59 28.28 2.32 -6.25
N GLY A 60 27.84 1.89 -7.44
CA GLY A 60 28.66 1.70 -8.63
C GLY A 60 27.82 1.62 -9.91
N ARG A 61 27.04 2.66 -10.22
CA ARG A 61 26.47 2.87 -11.57
C ARG A 61 26.70 4.31 -12.00
N LEU A 62 27.64 4.50 -12.93
CA LEU A 62 27.66 5.70 -13.77
C LEU A 62 26.49 5.62 -14.78
N GLY A 63 25.96 6.77 -15.20
CA GLY A 63 25.29 6.89 -16.49
C GLY A 63 23.76 6.93 -16.52
N THR A 64 23.08 7.57 -15.57
CA THR A 64 21.76 8.21 -15.83
C THR A 64 21.57 9.47 -14.99
N THR A 65 21.57 10.63 -15.62
CA THR A 65 20.92 11.86 -15.13
C THR A 65 19.61 12.05 -15.92
N PRO A 66 18.56 12.69 -15.36
CA PRO A 66 18.44 13.31 -14.04
C PRO A 66 18.27 12.29 -12.90
N PRO A 67 18.38 12.70 -11.62
CA PRO A 67 17.99 11.83 -10.51
C PRO A 67 16.51 11.48 -10.62
N VAL A 68 16.21 10.19 -10.86
CA VAL A 68 14.85 9.66 -10.75
C VAL A 68 14.33 10.03 -9.36
N PRO A 69 13.25 10.83 -9.23
CA PRO A 69 12.79 11.27 -7.93
C PRO A 69 12.48 10.05 -7.07
N GLY A 70 13.22 9.89 -5.96
CA GLY A 70 12.95 8.82 -5.02
C GLY A 70 11.48 8.88 -4.58
N ARG A 71 10.86 7.72 -4.32
CA ARG A 71 9.47 7.63 -3.83
C ARG A 71 9.08 8.69 -2.77
N PRO A 72 9.91 9.07 -1.77
CA PRO A 72 9.58 10.17 -0.85
C PRO A 72 9.48 11.58 -1.50
N ALA A 73 10.21 11.85 -2.59
CA ALA A 73 10.11 13.12 -3.32
C ALA A 73 8.79 13.22 -4.10
N ILE A 74 8.36 12.13 -4.75
CA ILE A 74 7.08 12.08 -5.47
C ILE A 74 5.92 12.37 -4.52
N PHE A 75 5.89 11.73 -3.34
CA PHE A 75 4.80 11.95 -2.38
C PHE A 75 4.83 13.37 -1.78
N ARG A 76 6.02 13.96 -1.58
CA ARG A 76 6.15 15.38 -1.19
C ARG A 76 5.58 16.32 -2.24
N TRP A 77 5.90 16.13 -3.52
CA TRP A 77 5.35 16.96 -4.59
C TRP A 77 3.85 16.80 -4.74
N ALA A 78 3.32 15.58 -4.58
CA ALA A 78 1.87 15.34 -4.54
C ALA A 78 1.19 16.09 -3.38
N ALA A 79 1.80 16.13 -2.19
CA ALA A 79 1.28 16.88 -1.05
C ALA A 79 1.33 18.40 -1.26
N VAL A 80 2.42 18.93 -1.82
CA VAL A 80 2.54 20.36 -2.18
C VAL A 80 1.50 20.75 -3.23
N LEU A 81 1.35 19.96 -4.30
CA LEU A 81 0.35 20.20 -5.34
C LEU A 81 -1.08 20.11 -4.77
N SER A 82 -1.34 19.16 -3.88
CA SER A 82 -2.64 19.03 -3.21
C SER A 82 -2.93 20.23 -2.29
N ALA A 83 -1.95 20.75 -1.56
CA ALA A 83 -2.11 21.94 -0.74
C ALA A 83 -2.39 23.19 -1.61
N LEU A 84 -1.64 23.38 -2.70
CA LEU A 84 -1.86 24.49 -3.64
C LEU A 84 -3.23 24.40 -4.32
N LEU A 85 -3.63 23.21 -4.77
CA LEU A 85 -4.95 22.96 -5.34
C LEU A 85 -6.06 23.21 -4.32
N PHE A 86 -5.90 22.74 -3.08
CA PHE A 86 -6.85 23.00 -2.00
C PHE A 86 -7.05 24.49 -1.74
N LEU A 87 -5.97 25.26 -1.64
CA LEU A 87 -6.03 26.72 -1.45
C LEU A 87 -6.72 27.41 -2.63
N PHE A 88 -6.38 27.03 -3.86
CA PHE A 88 -7.00 27.56 -5.07
C PHE A 88 -8.50 27.25 -5.16
N LEU A 89 -8.91 26.01 -4.87
CA LEU A 89 -10.33 25.62 -4.82
C LEU A 89 -11.08 26.35 -3.72
N THR A 90 -10.48 26.49 -2.54
CA THR A 90 -11.07 27.23 -1.40
C THR A 90 -11.30 28.69 -1.77
N TRP A 91 -10.32 29.35 -2.40
CA TRP A 91 -10.46 30.71 -2.91
C TRP A 91 -11.56 30.82 -3.97
N GLN A 92 -11.58 29.91 -4.96
CA GLN A 92 -12.59 29.92 -6.02
C GLN A 92 -14.01 29.71 -5.49
N ILE A 93 -14.20 28.91 -4.45
CA ILE A 93 -15.52 28.68 -3.84
C ILE A 93 -15.95 29.88 -2.99
N ALA A 94 -15.05 30.40 -2.14
CA ALA A 94 -15.32 31.55 -1.28
C ALA A 94 -15.58 32.84 -2.07
N ALA A 95 -14.85 33.07 -3.17
CA ALA A 95 -15.02 34.24 -4.03
C ALA A 95 -16.14 34.12 -5.08
N GLY A 96 -16.90 33.01 -5.10
CA GLY A 96 -17.96 32.79 -6.11
C GLY A 96 -17.44 32.65 -7.55
N GLY A 97 -16.21 32.14 -7.71
CA GLY A 97 -15.48 32.05 -8.97
C GLY A 97 -16.10 31.12 -10.01
N ALA A 98 -15.57 31.17 -11.24
CA ALA A 98 -16.13 30.43 -12.38
C ALA A 98 -16.17 28.91 -12.16
N LEU A 99 -15.20 28.34 -11.44
CA LEU A 99 -15.18 26.91 -11.12
C LEU A 99 -16.37 26.48 -10.27
N ARG A 100 -16.87 27.32 -9.35
CA ARG A 100 -18.04 27.00 -8.53
C ARG A 100 -19.29 26.76 -9.39
N ARG A 101 -19.52 27.60 -10.40
CA ARG A 101 -20.66 27.44 -11.34
C ARG A 101 -20.52 26.22 -12.25
N GLY A 102 -19.29 25.85 -12.62
CA GLY A 102 -19.02 24.62 -13.36
C GLY A 102 -19.24 23.36 -12.50
N ASP A 103 -18.82 23.42 -11.25
CA ASP A 103 -18.98 22.38 -10.23
C ASP A 103 -20.44 22.11 -9.89
N GLU A 104 -21.25 23.17 -9.70
CA GLU A 104 -22.69 23.06 -9.43
C GLU A 104 -23.40 22.35 -10.60
N ARG A 105 -23.16 22.78 -11.84
CA ARG A 105 -23.70 22.10 -13.05
C ARG A 105 -23.25 20.65 -13.20
N LEU A 106 -22.00 20.35 -12.86
CA LEU A 106 -21.47 18.98 -12.88
C LEU A 106 -22.12 18.10 -11.80
N GLY A 107 -22.36 18.66 -10.61
CA GLY A 107 -23.09 18.02 -9.53
C GLY A 107 -24.51 17.63 -9.95
N ASP A 108 -25.25 18.56 -10.56
CA ASP A 108 -26.61 18.30 -11.05
C ASP A 108 -26.65 17.22 -12.15
N ALA A 109 -25.68 17.26 -13.09
CA ALA A 109 -25.54 16.25 -14.13
C ALA A 109 -25.20 14.85 -13.57
N ILE A 110 -24.38 14.77 -12.52
CA ILE A 110 -24.08 13.51 -11.83
C ILE A 110 -25.30 13.04 -11.01
N GLY A 111 -26.00 13.96 -10.34
CA GLY A 111 -27.23 13.71 -9.57
C GLY A 111 -28.38 13.13 -10.39
N THR A 112 -28.43 13.44 -11.68
CA THR A 112 -29.41 12.90 -12.64
C THR A 112 -28.96 11.61 -13.37
N SER A 113 -27.74 11.11 -13.10
CA SER A 113 -27.20 9.92 -13.76
C SER A 113 -27.93 8.61 -13.39
N ARG A 114 -27.77 7.57 -14.23
CA ARG A 114 -28.48 6.28 -14.11
C ARG A 114 -28.08 5.39 -12.92
N LEU A 115 -27.13 5.80 -12.08
CA LEU A 115 -26.75 5.02 -10.90
C LEU A 115 -27.94 4.90 -9.93
N PRO A 116 -28.36 3.68 -9.52
CA PRO A 116 -29.47 3.50 -8.59
C PRO A 116 -29.25 4.20 -7.24
N GLN A 117 -30.30 4.76 -6.64
CA GLN A 117 -30.19 5.51 -5.40
C GLN A 117 -29.59 4.68 -4.24
N TRP A 118 -30.02 3.42 -4.08
CA TRP A 118 -29.50 2.52 -3.06
C TRP A 118 -27.98 2.25 -3.22
N ALA A 119 -27.50 2.17 -4.46
CA ALA A 119 -26.09 1.95 -4.75
C ALA A 119 -25.29 3.21 -4.46
N ALA A 120 -25.81 4.38 -4.83
CA ALA A 120 -25.21 5.67 -4.50
C ALA A 120 -25.14 5.93 -2.98
N GLU A 121 -26.17 5.52 -2.22
CA GLU A 121 -26.20 5.59 -0.75
C GLU A 121 -25.12 4.67 -0.16
N LEU A 122 -25.10 3.39 -0.54
CA LEU A 122 -24.10 2.43 -0.06
C LEU A 122 -22.67 2.90 -0.33
N LEU A 123 -22.42 3.53 -1.48
CA LEU A 123 -21.12 4.12 -1.79
C LEU A 123 -20.81 5.35 -0.92
N ALA A 124 -21.80 6.21 -0.64
CA ALA A 124 -21.64 7.35 0.28
C ALA A 124 -21.37 6.89 1.73
N ASP A 125 -22.06 5.84 2.18
CA ASP A 125 -21.92 5.24 3.52
C ASP A 125 -20.52 4.71 3.81
N LEU A 126 -19.76 4.28 2.79
CA LEU A 126 -18.35 3.92 2.96
C LEU A 126 -17.50 5.09 3.47
N GLY A 127 -17.93 6.34 3.26
CA GLY A 127 -17.30 7.54 3.83
C GLY A 127 -17.84 7.96 5.20
N ASN A 128 -18.86 7.27 5.73
CA ASN A 128 -19.46 7.56 7.03
C ASN A 128 -18.51 7.14 8.16
N ILE A 129 -18.44 7.94 9.23
CA ILE A 129 -17.64 7.63 10.41
C ILE A 129 -18.02 6.28 11.04
N THR A 130 -19.29 5.87 10.93
CA THR A 130 -19.82 4.59 11.44
C THR A 130 -19.26 3.37 10.71
N VAL A 131 -18.75 3.52 9.48
CA VAL A 131 -18.13 2.45 8.69
C VAL A 131 -16.61 2.60 8.69
N ALA A 132 -16.11 3.81 8.43
CA ALA A 132 -14.68 4.08 8.28
C ALA A 132 -13.90 3.95 9.60
N LEU A 133 -14.46 4.39 10.74
CA LEU A 133 -13.75 4.33 12.03
C LEU A 133 -13.62 2.90 12.58
N PRO A 134 -14.64 2.01 12.54
CA PRO A 134 -14.45 0.62 12.93
C PRO A 134 -13.41 -0.13 12.08
N VAL A 135 -13.38 0.10 10.76
CA VAL A 135 -12.34 -0.47 9.87
C VAL A 135 -10.96 0.04 10.26
N LEU A 136 -10.80 1.35 10.49
CA LEU A 136 -9.55 1.93 10.97
C LEU A 136 -9.15 1.35 12.33
N ALA A 137 -10.06 1.28 13.31
CA ALA A 137 -9.80 0.74 14.64
C ALA A 137 -9.33 -0.73 14.60
N ALA A 138 -9.95 -1.56 13.75
CA ALA A 138 -9.53 -2.94 13.54
C ALA A 138 -8.10 -3.03 12.98
N VAL A 139 -7.75 -2.20 11.98
CA VAL A 139 -6.40 -2.16 11.40
C VAL A 139 -5.37 -1.58 12.37
N LEU A 140 -5.73 -0.58 13.17
CA LEU A 140 -4.90 -0.03 14.24
C LEU A 140 -4.58 -1.11 15.29
N GLY A 141 -5.59 -1.85 15.74
CA GLY A 141 -5.45 -2.96 16.67
C GLY A 141 -4.58 -4.09 16.11
N TYR A 142 -4.82 -4.49 14.85
CA TYR A 142 -4.01 -5.49 14.15
C TYR A 142 -2.54 -5.04 14.02
N ALA A 143 -2.28 -3.81 13.56
CA ALA A 143 -0.94 -3.28 13.38
C ALA A 143 -0.19 -3.17 14.73
N ALA A 144 -0.88 -2.74 15.79
CA ALA A 144 -0.34 -2.73 17.15
C ALA A 144 0.01 -4.14 17.65
N TRP A 145 -0.90 -5.11 17.48
CA TRP A 145 -0.69 -6.51 17.88
C TRP A 145 0.47 -7.16 17.11
N ARG A 146 0.52 -6.98 15.78
CA ARG A 146 1.63 -7.46 14.94
C ARG A 146 2.95 -6.85 15.39
N ALA A 147 3.04 -5.52 15.50
CA ALA A 147 4.28 -4.85 15.87
C ALA A 147 4.76 -5.22 17.29
N ARG A 148 3.85 -5.47 18.25
CA ARG A 148 4.19 -6.05 19.55
C ARG A 148 4.76 -7.46 19.42
N ARG A 149 4.08 -8.35 18.68
CA ARG A 149 4.48 -9.75 18.47
C ARG A 149 5.81 -9.88 17.75
N ASP A 150 6.04 -9.01 16.76
CA ASP A 150 7.25 -8.94 15.95
C ASP A 150 8.41 -8.20 16.70
N GLY A 151 8.25 -7.87 17.99
CA GLY A 151 9.30 -7.30 18.86
C GLY A 151 9.70 -5.85 18.55
N VAL A 152 8.88 -5.11 17.79
CA VAL A 152 9.26 -3.80 17.26
C VAL A 152 9.29 -2.75 18.39
N PRO A 153 10.44 -2.09 18.64
CA PRO A 153 10.52 -1.03 19.65
C PRO A 153 9.60 0.12 19.25
N ARG A 154 8.90 0.70 20.24
CA ARG A 154 7.90 1.77 20.01
C ARG A 154 6.78 1.36 19.04
N TRP A 155 6.34 0.09 19.07
CA TRP A 155 5.24 -0.50 18.29
C TRP A 155 3.98 0.38 18.18
N TRP A 156 3.68 1.18 19.21
CA TRP A 156 2.51 2.07 19.29
C TRP A 156 2.59 3.31 18.40
N THR A 157 3.79 3.70 17.95
CA THR A 157 3.98 5.00 17.28
C THR A 157 3.21 5.15 15.97
N ARG A 158 3.20 4.11 15.11
CA ARG A 158 2.44 4.11 13.86
C ARG A 158 0.92 4.15 14.09
N PRO A 159 0.31 3.26 14.90
CA PRO A 159 -1.13 3.34 15.14
C PRO A 159 -1.55 4.64 15.87
N VAL A 160 -0.79 5.12 16.86
CA VAL A 160 -1.12 6.39 17.55
C VAL A 160 -1.05 7.58 16.60
N THR A 161 -0.06 7.65 15.72
CA THR A 161 0.01 8.76 14.73
C THR A 161 -1.06 8.67 13.65
N ALA A 162 -1.48 7.47 13.24
CA ALA A 162 -2.63 7.29 12.37
C ALA A 162 -3.95 7.71 13.04
N ALA A 163 -4.15 7.36 14.32
CA ALA A 163 -5.29 7.82 15.10
C ALA A 163 -5.31 9.35 15.23
N LEU A 164 -4.17 9.98 15.58
CA LEU A 164 -4.05 11.44 15.64
C LEU A 164 -4.30 12.13 14.29
N THR A 165 -3.90 11.49 13.18
CA THR A 165 -4.17 11.99 11.82
C THR A 165 -5.67 11.94 11.50
N MET A 166 -6.38 10.91 11.98
CA MET A 166 -7.85 10.84 11.88
C MET A 166 -8.53 11.90 12.78
N THR A 167 -8.03 12.14 14.00
CA THR A 167 -8.52 13.22 14.87
C THR A 167 -8.32 14.61 14.26
N ALA A 168 -7.27 14.81 13.46
CA ALA A 168 -7.04 16.06 12.75
C ALA A 168 -8.09 16.35 11.66
N VAL A 169 -8.81 15.35 11.16
CA VAL A 169 -9.85 15.53 10.12
C VAL A 169 -10.95 16.50 10.58
N PRO A 170 -11.73 16.23 11.66
CA PRO A 170 -12.76 17.18 12.10
C PRO A 170 -12.17 18.53 12.56
N LEU A 171 -11.00 18.52 13.20
CA LEU A 171 -10.33 19.75 13.68
C LEU A 171 -9.94 20.72 12.55
N LEU A 172 -9.72 20.23 11.33
CA LEU A 172 -9.46 21.07 10.16
C LEU A 172 -10.74 21.29 9.32
N VAL A 173 -11.55 20.26 9.11
CA VAL A 173 -12.73 20.33 8.25
C VAL A 173 -13.81 21.24 8.85
N VAL A 174 -14.06 21.21 10.16
CA VAL A 174 -15.14 22.01 10.77
C VAL A 174 -14.86 23.53 10.68
N PRO A 175 -13.70 24.07 11.10
CA PRO A 175 -13.42 25.50 10.95
C PRO A 175 -13.40 25.98 9.49
N ILE A 176 -12.96 25.14 8.55
CA ILE A 176 -13.00 25.49 7.12
C ILE A 176 -14.44 25.53 6.60
N LYS A 177 -15.31 24.62 7.05
CA LYS A 177 -16.74 24.65 6.70
C LYS A 177 -17.44 25.90 7.22
N GLU A 178 -17.16 26.29 8.46
CA GLU A 178 -17.72 27.49 9.09
C GLU A 178 -17.25 28.77 8.39
N THR A 179 -15.95 28.87 8.06
CA THR A 179 -15.37 30.06 7.41
C THR A 179 -15.72 30.19 5.92
N VAL A 180 -15.80 29.09 5.18
CA VAL A 180 -16.19 29.11 3.75
C VAL A 180 -17.72 29.20 3.58
N ALA A 181 -18.48 28.70 4.54
CA ALA A 181 -19.95 28.73 4.58
C ALA A 181 -20.65 28.30 3.26
N ARG A 182 -20.03 27.41 2.48
CA ARG A 182 -20.56 27.00 1.17
C ARG A 182 -21.95 26.38 1.31
N THR A 183 -22.91 26.84 0.50
CA THR A 183 -24.25 26.28 0.37
C THR A 183 -24.25 24.90 -0.31
N GLY A 184 -25.08 24.00 0.19
CA GLY A 184 -25.20 22.62 -0.34
C GLY A 184 -26.05 22.50 -1.60
N PRO A 185 -26.13 21.28 -2.18
CA PRO A 185 -27.11 20.95 -3.22
C PRO A 185 -28.55 21.01 -2.69
N ALA A 186 -29.51 21.31 -3.58
CA ALA A 186 -30.89 21.60 -3.20
C ALA A 186 -31.61 20.50 -2.37
N VAL A 187 -31.22 19.24 -2.56
CA VAL A 187 -31.73 18.08 -1.79
C VAL A 187 -31.50 18.22 -0.28
N MET A 188 -30.44 18.93 0.12
CA MET A 188 -30.06 19.13 1.52
C MET A 188 -30.75 20.34 2.18
N GLY A 189 -31.57 21.08 1.43
CA GLY A 189 -32.30 22.26 1.93
C GLY A 189 -31.40 23.48 2.18
N PRO A 190 -31.92 24.51 2.87
CA PRO A 190 -31.20 25.75 3.15
C PRO A 190 -30.15 25.54 4.26
N GLY A 191 -28.95 25.11 3.87
CA GLY A 191 -27.82 24.90 4.78
C GLY A 191 -26.47 25.29 4.18
N THR A 192 -25.50 25.57 5.05
CA THR A 192 -24.12 25.92 4.72
C THR A 192 -23.12 24.93 5.31
N GLY A 193 -21.83 25.10 5.02
CA GLY A 193 -20.77 24.24 5.54
C GLY A 193 -20.56 22.94 4.75
N PHE A 194 -20.75 22.97 3.44
CA PHE A 194 -20.58 21.79 2.58
C PHE A 194 -19.13 21.56 2.12
N TYR A 195 -18.35 22.63 1.95
CA TYR A 195 -16.93 22.54 1.56
C TYR A 195 -15.99 22.63 2.77
N PRO A 196 -14.95 21.78 2.87
CA PRO A 196 -14.72 20.54 2.13
C PRO A 196 -15.59 19.39 2.65
N SER A 197 -15.73 18.31 1.88
CA SER A 197 -16.54 17.16 2.28
C SER A 197 -15.90 16.36 3.41
N GLY A 198 -16.60 16.28 4.54
CA GLY A 198 -16.17 15.49 5.70
C GLY A 198 -16.16 13.98 5.45
N HIS A 199 -17.14 13.47 4.70
CA HIS A 199 -17.22 12.06 4.32
C HIS A 199 -16.06 11.66 3.39
N ALA A 200 -15.79 12.45 2.35
CA ALA A 200 -14.66 12.20 1.45
C ALA A 200 -13.31 12.28 2.17
N THR A 201 -13.14 13.24 3.09
CA THR A 201 -11.91 13.37 3.90
C THR A 201 -11.74 12.20 4.87
N THR A 202 -12.83 11.78 5.52
CA THR A 202 -12.85 10.62 6.43
C THR A 202 -12.47 9.34 5.70
N ALA A 203 -13.09 9.06 4.55
CA ALA A 203 -12.75 7.90 3.72
C ALA A 203 -11.26 7.91 3.33
N ALA A 204 -10.80 9.01 2.75
CA ALA A 204 -9.45 9.09 2.21
C ALA A 204 -8.37 8.97 3.30
N VAL A 205 -8.57 9.58 4.48
CA VAL A 205 -7.65 9.45 5.62
C VAL A 205 -7.75 8.07 6.28
N ALA A 206 -8.95 7.56 6.59
CA ALA A 206 -9.11 6.29 7.29
C ALA A 206 -8.59 5.10 6.45
N TYR A 207 -9.05 4.96 5.21
CA TYR A 207 -8.61 3.86 4.34
C TYR A 207 -7.15 4.06 3.86
N GLY A 208 -6.70 5.31 3.75
CA GLY A 208 -5.30 5.63 3.41
C GLY A 208 -4.35 5.24 4.54
N ALA A 209 -4.71 5.54 5.79
CA ALA A 209 -3.99 5.07 6.97
C ALA A 209 -4.00 3.54 7.07
N CYS A 210 -5.14 2.88 6.81
CA CYS A 210 -5.21 1.42 6.76
C CYS A 210 -4.23 0.83 5.73
N LEU A 211 -4.26 1.34 4.50
CA LEU A 211 -3.36 0.95 3.42
C LEU A 211 -1.88 1.11 3.84
N LEU A 212 -1.51 2.28 4.36
CA LEU A 212 -0.14 2.61 4.76
C LEU A 212 0.35 1.78 5.97
N LEU A 213 -0.53 1.41 6.89
CA LEU A 213 -0.24 0.51 8.02
C LEU A 213 -0.08 -0.95 7.56
N LEU A 214 -0.83 -1.40 6.55
CA LEU A 214 -0.81 -2.78 6.06
C LEU A 214 0.30 -3.05 5.03
N LEU A 215 0.68 -2.06 4.21
CA LEU A 215 1.71 -2.18 3.16
C LEU A 215 3.03 -2.84 3.59
N PRO A 216 3.58 -2.62 4.81
CA PRO A 216 4.78 -3.33 5.28
C PRO A 216 4.64 -4.85 5.33
N TYR A 217 3.44 -5.37 5.59
CA TYR A 217 3.16 -6.81 5.72
C TYR A 217 2.86 -7.49 4.37
N VAL A 218 2.57 -6.71 3.32
CA VAL A 218 2.22 -7.22 1.99
C VAL A 218 3.47 -7.53 1.18
N ARG A 219 3.61 -8.76 0.71
CA ARG A 219 4.69 -9.20 -0.20
C ARG A 219 4.23 -9.14 -1.66
N GLY A 220 5.17 -8.86 -2.57
CA GLY A 220 4.91 -8.75 -4.01
C GLY A 220 4.49 -7.33 -4.47
N ALA A 221 4.98 -6.91 -5.63
CA ALA A 221 4.65 -5.59 -6.19
C ALA A 221 3.21 -5.52 -6.73
N TYR A 222 2.68 -6.63 -7.28
CA TYR A 222 1.32 -6.72 -7.80
C TYR A 222 0.27 -6.45 -6.70
N VAL A 223 0.28 -7.22 -5.60
CA VAL A 223 -0.70 -7.04 -4.51
C VAL A 223 -0.66 -5.61 -3.93
N ARG A 224 0.53 -5.01 -3.82
CA ARG A 224 0.67 -3.61 -3.39
C ARG A 224 0.05 -2.61 -4.37
N ARG A 225 0.17 -2.85 -5.68
CA ARG A 225 -0.48 -2.06 -6.74
C ARG A 225 -2.00 -2.20 -6.66
N GLU A 226 -2.52 -3.42 -6.55
CA GLU A 226 -3.97 -3.65 -6.48
C GLU A 226 -4.60 -3.06 -5.21
N LEU A 227 -3.89 -3.06 -4.07
CA LEU A 227 -4.34 -2.36 -2.85
C LEU A 227 -4.39 -0.83 -3.02
N VAL A 228 -3.43 -0.24 -3.74
CA VAL A 228 -3.46 1.20 -4.07
C VAL A 228 -4.60 1.51 -5.03
N ILE A 229 -4.79 0.69 -6.08
CA ILE A 229 -5.92 0.82 -7.02
C ILE A 229 -7.25 0.70 -6.28
N GLY A 230 -7.41 -0.30 -5.41
CA GLY A 230 -8.61 -0.50 -4.59
C GLY A 230 -8.90 0.71 -3.69
N TYR A 231 -7.89 1.29 -3.05
CA TYR A 231 -8.04 2.54 -2.29
C TYR A 231 -8.50 3.72 -3.16
N THR A 232 -7.92 3.89 -4.35
CA THR A 232 -8.31 4.96 -5.29
C THR A 232 -9.74 4.76 -5.81
N VAL A 233 -10.09 3.54 -6.21
CA VAL A 233 -11.44 3.18 -6.69
C VAL A 233 -12.48 3.36 -5.57
N LEU A 234 -12.19 2.93 -4.34
CA LEU A 234 -13.08 3.12 -3.20
C LEU A 234 -13.35 4.61 -2.96
N ASN A 235 -12.32 5.45 -2.96
CA ASN A 235 -12.50 6.89 -2.73
C ASN A 235 -13.26 7.57 -3.86
N ALA A 236 -12.96 7.21 -5.12
CA ALA A 236 -13.73 7.69 -6.27
C ALA A 236 -15.20 7.26 -6.18
N ALA A 237 -15.49 6.04 -5.71
CA ALA A 237 -16.84 5.54 -5.52
C ALA A 237 -17.56 6.28 -4.38
N VAL A 238 -16.92 6.53 -3.23
CA VAL A 238 -17.44 7.39 -2.16
C VAL A 238 -17.78 8.77 -2.69
N GLY A 239 -16.87 9.40 -3.43
CA GLY A 239 -17.09 10.70 -4.05
C GLY A 239 -18.29 10.71 -4.99
N LEU A 240 -18.39 9.71 -5.86
CA LEU A 240 -19.52 9.54 -6.78
C LEU A 240 -20.85 9.34 -6.02
N GLY A 241 -20.86 8.54 -4.95
CA GLY A 241 -22.04 8.32 -4.11
C GLY A 241 -22.53 9.62 -3.47
N LEU A 242 -21.63 10.37 -2.82
CA LEU A 242 -21.94 11.65 -2.18
C LEU A 242 -22.53 12.69 -3.15
N VAL A 243 -21.95 12.82 -4.35
CA VAL A 243 -22.48 13.73 -5.39
C VAL A 243 -23.79 13.20 -5.95
N ARG A 244 -23.89 11.89 -6.24
CA ARG A 244 -25.10 11.27 -6.80
C ARG A 244 -26.31 11.34 -5.87
N ARG A 245 -26.10 11.35 -4.55
CA ARG A 245 -27.14 11.55 -3.54
C ARG A 245 -27.47 13.03 -3.29
N GLY A 246 -26.68 13.96 -3.83
CA GLY A 246 -26.84 15.39 -3.58
C GLY A 246 -26.36 15.84 -2.20
N TYR A 247 -25.52 15.05 -1.53
CA TYR A 247 -24.96 15.40 -0.22
C TYR A 247 -23.81 16.41 -0.31
N HIS A 248 -23.13 16.46 -1.45
CA HIS A 248 -21.97 17.33 -1.70
C HIS A 248 -21.84 17.69 -3.18
N TRP A 249 -21.19 18.82 -3.45
CA TRP A 249 -20.73 19.15 -4.80
C TRP A 249 -19.39 18.46 -5.12
N PRO A 250 -19.07 18.19 -6.40
CA PRO A 250 -17.81 17.54 -6.78
C PRO A 250 -16.54 18.21 -6.20
N LEU A 251 -16.44 19.54 -6.15
CA LEU A 251 -15.27 20.22 -5.56
C LEU A 251 -15.21 20.10 -4.03
N ASP A 252 -16.32 19.83 -3.32
CA ASP A 252 -16.28 19.51 -1.89
C ASP A 252 -15.52 18.20 -1.66
N VAL A 253 -15.78 17.21 -2.52
CA VAL A 253 -15.11 15.91 -2.52
C VAL A 253 -13.63 16.07 -2.89
N VAL A 254 -13.32 16.78 -3.98
CA VAL A 254 -11.93 17.03 -4.41
C VAL A 254 -11.14 17.81 -3.35
N GLY A 255 -11.74 18.81 -2.71
CA GLY A 255 -11.14 19.54 -1.60
C GLY A 255 -10.81 18.62 -0.42
N GLY A 256 -11.74 17.72 -0.06
CA GLY A 256 -11.52 16.70 0.96
C GLY A 256 -10.37 15.74 0.64
N TRP A 257 -10.26 15.28 -0.61
CA TRP A 257 -9.13 14.45 -1.05
C TRP A 257 -7.80 15.21 -1.00
N CYS A 258 -7.76 16.48 -1.43
CA CYS A 258 -6.55 17.30 -1.37
C CYS A 258 -6.04 17.46 0.07
N LEU A 259 -6.93 17.78 1.01
CA LEU A 259 -6.62 17.85 2.44
C LEU A 259 -6.12 16.49 2.98
N SER A 260 -6.72 15.40 2.53
CA SER A 260 -6.34 14.04 2.93
C SER A 260 -4.93 13.64 2.48
N VAL A 261 -4.52 14.02 1.25
CA VAL A 261 -3.15 13.77 0.76
C VAL A 261 -2.13 14.50 1.64
N VAL A 262 -2.42 15.75 2.04
CA VAL A 262 -1.55 16.52 2.95
C VAL A 262 -1.45 15.84 4.33
N LEU A 263 -2.58 15.43 4.91
CA LEU A 263 -2.63 14.73 6.20
C LEU A 263 -1.84 13.42 6.19
N LEU A 264 -2.04 12.58 5.17
CA LEU A 264 -1.33 11.31 5.02
C LEU A 264 0.18 11.50 4.76
N TYR A 265 0.56 12.57 4.03
CA TYR A 265 1.96 12.93 3.85
C TYR A 265 2.62 13.32 5.18
N VAL A 266 1.97 14.16 5.99
CA VAL A 266 2.47 14.55 7.33
C VAL A 266 2.61 13.33 8.23
N MET A 267 1.62 12.42 8.24
CA MET A 267 1.68 11.15 8.97
C MET A 267 2.91 10.33 8.56
N CYS A 268 3.15 10.14 7.26
CA CYS A 268 4.34 9.42 6.76
C CYS A 268 5.66 10.15 7.05
N ALA A 269 5.69 11.48 7.04
CA ALA A 269 6.87 12.27 7.39
C ALA A 269 7.24 12.07 8.88
N VAL A 270 6.24 12.03 9.78
CA VAL A 270 6.44 11.70 11.21
C VAL A 270 6.96 10.27 11.40
N TRP A 271 6.53 9.31 10.57
CA TRP A 271 7.09 7.95 10.60
C TRP A 271 8.55 7.91 10.13
N ALA A 272 8.88 8.63 9.05
CA ALA A 272 10.23 8.70 8.51
C ALA A 272 11.22 9.38 9.46
N GLY A 273 10.82 10.49 10.09
CA GLY A 273 11.64 11.21 11.08
C GLY A 273 11.91 10.45 12.38
N ARG A 274 11.19 9.35 12.64
CA ARG A 274 11.35 8.49 13.82
C ARG A 274 12.10 7.18 13.55
N ALA A 275 12.47 6.89 12.30
CA ALA A 275 13.36 5.79 11.99
C ALA A 275 14.77 6.11 12.51
N PRO A 276 15.47 5.17 13.19
CA PRO A 276 16.86 5.38 13.53
C PRO A 276 17.67 5.59 12.25
N ARG A 277 18.44 6.68 12.20
CA ARG A 277 19.51 6.85 11.21
C ARG A 277 20.64 5.93 11.65
N GLY A 278 20.75 4.77 11.00
CA GLY A 278 21.91 3.89 11.11
C GLY A 278 23.10 4.44 10.34
#